data_AF-A0A7K4I8R5-F1
#
_entry.id   AF-A0A7K4I8R5-F1
#
_cell.length_a   1.000
_cell.length_b   1.000
_cell.length_c   1.000
_cell.angle_alpha   90.00
_cell.angle_beta   90.00
_cell.angle_gamma   90.00
#
_symmetry.space_group_name_H-M   'P 1'
#
loop_
_entity.id
_entity.type
_entity.pdbx_description
1 polymer ?
#
loop_
_entity_poly.entity_id
_entity_poly.type
_entity_poly.pdbx_seq_one_letter_code
_entity_poly.pdbx_strand_id
1 'polypeptide(L)'
;MKEETLEHVRFSIKVFKWIVLPVSLHIFVNLYFFKENALNSALWGMLLFFYSNFLPDLPSVYRKKKKTNGVAKDLPWYKKYALLLFAPLLIWILFSGIQLTWRTTETFHNFKSLTAYGVFLSLLGFLVFVNFPIEVGSMIKVFAIPFYGIIGYLTHLKVDEIW
;
A
#
# COMPACT_ATOMS: atom_id res chain seq x y z
N MET A 1 -7.01 4.33 -16.46
CA MET A 1 -5.69 4.95 -16.22
C MET A 1 -5.78 6.46 -15.99
N LYS A 2 -5.92 7.37 -16.98
CA LYS A 2 -5.96 8.82 -16.63
C LYS A 2 -7.18 9.23 -15.79
N GLU A 3 -8.38 8.72 -16.11
CA GLU A 3 -9.60 9.01 -15.34
C GLU A 3 -9.60 8.33 -13.97
N GLU A 4 -9.30 7.02 -13.93
CA GLU A 4 -9.09 6.22 -12.71
C GLU A 4 -8.08 6.85 -11.74
N THR A 5 -6.89 7.23 -12.21
CA THR A 5 -5.91 7.94 -11.38
C THR A 5 -6.44 9.28 -10.88
N LEU A 6 -7.23 10.01 -11.68
CA LEU A 6 -7.82 11.28 -11.29
C LEU A 6 -8.91 11.08 -10.21
N GLU A 7 -9.66 9.99 -10.26
CA GLU A 7 -10.61 9.60 -9.23
C GLU A 7 -9.91 9.25 -7.92
N HIS A 8 -8.83 8.45 -7.97
CA HIS A 8 -8.02 8.18 -6.78
C HIS A 8 -7.35 9.45 -6.22
N VAL A 9 -6.91 10.39 -7.07
CA VAL A 9 -6.37 11.69 -6.63
C VAL A 9 -7.47 12.54 -5.99
N ARG A 10 -8.66 12.63 -6.60
CA ARG A 10 -9.80 13.38 -6.03
C ARG A 10 -10.24 12.79 -4.71
N PHE A 11 -10.29 11.46 -4.61
CA PHE A 11 -10.57 10.76 -3.35
C PHE A 11 -9.46 11.01 -2.33
N SER A 12 -8.19 10.95 -2.73
CA SER A 12 -7.04 11.27 -1.88
C SER A 12 -7.09 12.71 -1.35
N ILE A 13 -7.51 13.68 -2.15
CA ILE A 13 -7.73 15.07 -1.72
C ILE A 13 -8.86 15.14 -0.69
N LYS A 14 -9.92 14.34 -0.87
CA LYS A 14 -11.02 14.25 0.11
C LYS A 14 -10.50 13.66 1.43
N VAL A 15 -9.80 12.53 1.40
CA VAL A 15 -9.16 11.94 2.60
C VAL A 15 -8.20 12.93 3.27
N PHE A 16 -7.40 13.65 2.48
CA PHE A 16 -6.49 14.65 3.01
C PHE A 16 -7.24 15.74 3.79
N LYS A 17 -8.31 16.30 3.20
CA LYS A 17 -9.11 17.33 3.85
C LYS A 17 -9.84 16.82 5.10
N TRP A 18 -10.39 15.61 5.03
CA TRP A 18 -11.31 15.11 6.06
C TRP A 18 -10.64 14.25 7.14
N ILE A 19 -9.42 13.76 6.91
CA ILE A 19 -8.70 12.88 7.84
C ILE A 19 -7.32 13.47 8.17
N VAL A 20 -6.50 13.76 7.16
CA VAL A 20 -5.11 14.23 7.41
C VAL A 20 -5.11 15.57 8.12
N LEU A 21 -5.95 16.51 7.69
CA LEU A 21 -5.99 17.85 8.28
C LEU A 21 -6.47 17.82 9.76
N PRO A 22 -7.56 17.14 10.13
CA PRO A 22 -7.93 16.94 11.54
C PRO A 22 -6.87 16.21 12.38
N VAL A 23 -6.27 15.15 11.82
CA VAL A 23 -5.21 14.38 12.51
C VAL A 23 -3.97 15.25 12.74
N SER A 24 -3.60 16.09 11.76
CA SER A 24 -2.46 17.01 11.89
C SER A 24 -2.67 18.05 12.98
N LEU A 25 -3.90 18.58 13.12
CA LEU A 25 -4.28 19.47 14.22
C LEU A 25 -4.20 18.75 15.57
N HIS A 26 -4.67 17.50 15.63
CA HIS A 26 -4.58 16.70 16.86
C HIS A 26 -3.13 16.42 17.27
N ILE A 27 -2.25 16.11 16.31
CA ILE A 27 -0.81 15.92 16.57
C ILE A 27 -0.18 17.21 17.07
N PHE A 28 -0.54 18.35 16.48
CA PHE A 28 -0.02 19.66 16.91
C PHE A 28 -0.45 19.99 18.35
N VAL A 29 -1.70 19.72 18.72
CA VAL A 29 -2.20 19.85 20.09
C VAL A 29 -1.42 18.93 21.04
N ASN A 30 -1.21 17.66 20.68
CA ASN A 30 -0.43 16.75 21.53
C ASN A 30 1.02 17.19 21.70
N LEU A 31 1.65 17.67 20.64
CA LEU A 31 3.01 18.19 20.70
C LEU A 31 3.09 19.44 21.59
N TYR A 32 2.13 20.35 21.48
CA TYR A 32 2.14 21.60 22.22
C TYR A 32 1.83 21.42 23.71
N PHE A 33 0.80 20.62 24.04
CA PHE A 33 0.34 20.45 25.42
C PHE A 33 1.05 19.31 26.17
N PHE A 34 1.35 18.20 25.50
CA PHE A 34 1.90 16.99 26.12
C PHE A 34 3.39 16.79 25.80
N LYS A 35 3.99 17.61 24.93
CA LYS A 35 5.38 17.47 24.43
C LYS A 35 5.67 16.11 23.78
N GLU A 36 4.63 15.37 23.39
CA GLU A 36 4.75 14.10 22.71
C GLU A 36 4.80 14.30 21.20
N ASN A 37 5.86 13.79 20.56
CA ASN A 37 6.03 13.92 19.13
C ASN A 37 5.49 12.70 18.37
N ALA A 38 4.19 12.73 18.08
CA ALA A 38 3.51 11.71 17.27
C ALA A 38 3.67 11.92 15.74
N LEU A 39 4.38 12.97 15.30
CA LEU A 39 4.49 13.35 13.89
C LEU A 39 5.09 12.22 13.05
N ASN A 40 6.14 11.57 13.54
CA ASN A 40 6.81 10.48 12.83
C ASN A 40 5.83 9.33 12.55
N SER A 41 5.12 8.86 13.59
CA SER A 41 4.12 7.78 13.46
C SER A 41 3.00 8.14 12.48
N ALA A 42 2.54 9.39 12.50
CA ALA A 42 1.50 9.85 11.60
C ALA A 42 1.97 9.94 10.14
N LEU A 43 3.18 10.44 9.90
CA LEU A 43 3.78 10.47 8.55
C LEU A 43 3.92 9.06 7.99
N TRP A 44 4.40 8.10 8.79
CA TRP A 44 4.48 6.69 8.39
C TRP A 44 3.12 6.09 8.08
N GLY A 45 2.11 6.34 8.92
CA GLY A 45 0.75 5.87 8.68
C GLY A 45 0.14 6.42 7.39
N MET A 46 0.32 7.72 7.13
CA MET A 46 -0.14 8.35 5.88
C MET A 46 0.59 7.77 4.66
N LEU A 47 1.91 7.61 4.73
CA LEU A 47 2.70 7.05 3.63
C LEU A 47 2.24 5.62 3.31
N LEU A 48 2.05 4.77 4.32
CA LEU A 48 1.55 3.41 4.15
C LEU A 48 0.13 3.38 3.58
N PHE A 49 -0.76 4.26 4.06
CA PHE A 49 -2.11 4.40 3.55
C PHE A 49 -2.11 4.77 2.06
N PHE A 50 -1.44 5.86 1.69
CA PHE A 50 -1.41 6.33 0.30
C PHE A 50 -0.78 5.29 -0.61
N TYR A 51 0.35 4.72 -0.20
CA TYR A 51 1.00 3.65 -0.95
C TYR A 51 0.05 2.46 -1.19
N SER A 52 -0.62 1.99 -0.15
CA SER A 52 -1.53 0.85 -0.26
C SER A 52 -2.78 1.15 -1.07
N ASN A 53 -3.20 2.41 -1.12
CA ASN A 53 -4.30 2.89 -1.97
C ASN A 53 -3.94 2.96 -3.46
N PHE A 54 -2.67 2.89 -3.85
CA PHE A 54 -2.27 2.78 -5.27
C PHE A 54 -1.66 1.41 -5.60
N LEU A 55 -1.45 0.58 -4.57
CA LEU A 55 -0.79 -0.71 -4.70
C LEU A 55 -1.45 -1.65 -5.73
N PRO A 56 -2.79 -1.78 -5.80
CA PRO A 56 -3.43 -2.65 -6.78
C PRO A 56 -3.11 -2.29 -8.23
N ASP A 57 -2.81 -1.02 -8.49
CA ASP A 57 -2.49 -0.47 -9.81
C ASP A 57 -1.01 -0.55 -10.16
N LEU A 58 -0.10 -0.61 -9.19
CA LEU A 58 1.35 -0.61 -9.46
C LEU A 58 1.78 -1.75 -10.41
N PRO A 59 1.25 -2.98 -10.29
CA PRO A 59 1.55 -4.06 -11.23
C PRO A 59 1.01 -3.87 -12.64
N SER A 60 0.19 -2.84 -12.91
CA SER A 60 -0.35 -2.55 -14.25
C SER A 60 0.76 -2.26 -15.27
N VAL A 61 1.94 -1.79 -14.84
CA VAL A 61 3.12 -1.62 -15.69
C VAL A 61 3.59 -2.96 -16.29
N TYR A 62 3.41 -4.05 -15.55
CA TYR A 62 3.71 -5.42 -15.97
C TYR A 62 2.51 -6.10 -16.64
N ARG A 63 1.40 -5.39 -16.86
CA ARG A 63 0.19 -5.94 -17.50
C ARG A 63 0.39 -6.04 -19.00
N LYS A 64 0.02 -7.19 -19.57
CA LYS A 64 0.05 -7.40 -21.02
C LYS A 64 -0.98 -6.48 -21.70
N LYS A 65 -0.54 -5.57 -22.59
CA LYS A 65 -1.45 -4.96 -23.57
C LYS A 65 -1.91 -6.06 -24.53
N LYS A 66 -3.23 -6.18 -24.73
CA LYS A 66 -3.95 -7.26 -25.45
C LYS A 66 -3.51 -7.54 -26.90
N LYS A 67 -2.48 -6.88 -27.44
CA LYS A 67 -2.18 -6.78 -28.89
C LYS A 67 -0.92 -7.49 -29.41
N THR A 68 -0.17 -8.25 -28.61
CA THR A 68 1.01 -8.98 -29.15
C THR A 68 0.73 -10.48 -29.26
N ASN A 69 0.61 -10.93 -30.51
CA ASN A 69 0.44 -12.31 -31.02
C ASN A 69 1.61 -13.25 -30.69
N GLY A 70 2.02 -13.29 -29.42
CA GLY A 70 3.02 -14.22 -28.91
C GLY A 70 2.48 -14.92 -27.67
N VAL A 71 2.57 -16.25 -27.67
CA VAL A 71 2.29 -17.15 -26.54
C VAL A 71 3.33 -16.91 -25.42
N ALA A 72 3.33 -15.71 -24.84
CA ALA A 72 4.05 -15.45 -23.61
C ALA A 72 3.28 -16.16 -22.48
N LYS A 73 3.90 -17.19 -21.89
CA LYS A 73 3.36 -17.92 -20.74
C LYS A 73 3.02 -16.93 -19.62
N ASP A 74 1.83 -17.07 -19.05
CA ASP A 74 1.42 -16.30 -17.87
C ASP A 74 2.39 -16.57 -16.71
N LEU A 75 2.55 -15.58 -15.85
CA LEU A 75 3.45 -15.71 -14.70
C LEU A 75 2.91 -16.76 -13.72
N PRO A 76 3.78 -17.60 -13.14
CA PRO A 76 3.40 -18.42 -12.00
C PRO A 76 2.81 -17.58 -10.87
N TRP A 77 1.85 -18.13 -10.13
CA TRP A 77 1.12 -17.42 -9.08
C TRP A 77 2.03 -16.73 -8.05
N TYR A 78 3.14 -17.37 -7.65
CA TYR A 78 4.08 -16.79 -6.67
C TYR A 78 4.79 -15.54 -7.21
N LYS A 79 5.09 -15.48 -8.51
CA LYS A 79 5.67 -14.28 -9.14
C LYS A 79 4.63 -13.16 -9.26
N LYS A 80 3.36 -13.51 -9.48
CA LYS A 80 2.26 -12.52 -9.46
C LYS A 80 2.15 -11.84 -8.10
N TYR A 81 2.13 -12.62 -7.02
CA TYR A 81 2.12 -12.03 -5.67
C TYR A 81 3.42 -11.31 -5.33
N ALA A 82 4.58 -11.76 -5.85
CA ALA A 82 5.81 -10.99 -5.70
C ALA A 82 5.71 -9.59 -6.33
N LEU A 83 5.01 -9.45 -7.47
CA LEU A 83 4.74 -8.13 -8.07
C LEU A 83 3.95 -7.21 -7.14
N LEU A 84 2.98 -7.76 -6.41
CA LEU A 84 2.18 -7.01 -5.45
C LEU A 84 2.98 -6.68 -4.17
N LEU A 85 3.54 -7.70 -3.52
CA LEU A 85 4.15 -7.57 -2.20
C LEU A 85 5.47 -6.78 -2.22
N PHE A 86 6.22 -6.87 -3.33
CA PHE A 86 7.51 -6.19 -3.51
C PHE A 86 7.45 -5.08 -4.55
N ALA A 87 6.26 -4.52 -4.81
CA ALA A 87 6.10 -3.42 -5.76
C ALA A 87 7.10 -2.26 -5.58
N PRO A 88 7.51 -1.82 -4.37
CA PRO A 88 8.46 -0.71 -4.22
C PRO A 88 9.84 -1.07 -4.78
N LEU A 89 10.32 -2.27 -4.48
CA LEU A 89 11.60 -2.78 -4.99
C LEU A 89 11.54 -2.94 -6.51
N LEU A 90 10.42 -3.41 -7.04
CA LEU A 90 10.26 -3.62 -8.49
C LEU A 90 10.14 -2.32 -9.27
N ILE A 91 9.51 -1.30 -8.68
CA ILE A 91 9.48 0.06 -9.23
C ILE A 91 10.89 0.66 -9.21
N TRP A 92 11.62 0.49 -8.11
CA TRP A 92 13.01 0.93 -8.01
C TRP A 92 13.91 0.28 -9.08
N ILE A 93 13.78 -1.04 -9.27
CA ILE A 93 14.49 -1.81 -10.30
C ILE A 93 14.16 -1.26 -11.70
N LEU A 94 12.90 -0.92 -11.95
CA LEU A 94 12.45 -0.34 -13.22
C LEU A 94 13.05 1.05 -13.47
N PHE A 95 13.10 1.91 -12.45
CA PHE A 95 13.79 3.21 -12.53
C PHE A 95 15.31 3.08 -12.68
N SER A 96 15.88 1.98 -12.19
CA SER A 96 17.31 1.66 -12.37
C SER A 96 17.65 1.15 -13.78
N GLY A 97 16.67 1.11 -14.70
CA GLY A 97 16.85 0.69 -16.09
C GLY A 97 16.78 -0.83 -16.31
N ILE A 98 16.57 -1.62 -15.25
CA ILE A 98 16.45 -3.06 -15.34
C ILE A 98 15.00 -3.41 -15.71
N GLN A 99 14.78 -3.86 -16.94
CA GLN A 99 13.47 -4.28 -17.41
C GLN A 99 13.22 -5.76 -17.11
N LEU A 100 12.38 -6.04 -16.13
CA LEU A 100 11.89 -7.41 -15.90
C LEU A 100 10.91 -7.79 -17.02
N THR A 101 11.16 -8.92 -17.69
CA THR A 101 10.30 -9.46 -18.76
C THR A 101 9.00 -10.09 -18.24
N TRP A 102 8.63 -9.81 -16.98
CA TRP A 102 7.46 -10.39 -16.32
C TRP A 102 6.18 -9.77 -16.89
N ARG A 103 5.22 -10.64 -17.25
CA ARG A 103 3.90 -10.23 -17.70
C ARG A 103 2.81 -11.00 -16.95
N THR A 104 1.82 -10.28 -16.44
CA THR A 104 0.67 -10.87 -15.72
C THR A 104 -0.65 -10.42 -16.33
N THR A 105 -1.66 -11.29 -16.24
CA THR A 105 -3.07 -10.95 -16.53
C THR A 105 -3.87 -10.63 -15.28
N GLU A 106 -3.30 -10.87 -14.09
CA GLU A 106 -3.98 -10.69 -12.81
C GLU A 106 -4.32 -9.22 -12.55
N THR A 107 -5.53 -8.97 -12.07
CA THR A 107 -5.94 -7.67 -11.52
C THR A 107 -6.03 -7.82 -10.01
N PHE A 108 -5.16 -7.12 -9.27
CA PHE A 108 -5.10 -7.21 -7.81
C PHE A 108 -6.29 -6.52 -7.11
N HIS A 109 -7.25 -6.03 -7.86
CA HIS A 109 -8.53 -5.46 -7.46
C HIS A 109 -9.48 -6.50 -6.83
N ASN A 110 -9.08 -7.18 -5.75
CA ASN A 110 -9.89 -8.17 -5.06
C ASN A 110 -9.47 -8.41 -3.61
N PHE A 111 -10.40 -8.97 -2.82
CA PHE A 111 -10.19 -9.30 -1.41
C PHE A 111 -9.14 -10.39 -1.17
N LYS A 112 -8.90 -11.28 -2.15
CA LYS A 112 -7.85 -12.30 -2.05
C LYS A 112 -6.46 -11.66 -2.01
N SER A 113 -6.23 -10.66 -2.85
CA SER A 113 -4.99 -9.89 -2.93
C SER A 113 -4.82 -8.99 -1.71
N LEU A 114 -5.92 -8.38 -1.25
CA LEU A 114 -5.96 -7.68 0.04
C LEU A 114 -5.54 -8.59 1.20
N THR A 115 -6.08 -9.80 1.28
CA THR A 115 -5.76 -10.74 2.36
C THR A 115 -4.29 -11.14 2.32
N ALA A 116 -3.76 -11.48 1.14
CA ALA A 116 -2.35 -11.81 0.97
C ALA A 116 -1.44 -10.64 1.36
N TYR A 117 -1.81 -9.41 0.99
CA TYR A 117 -1.08 -8.21 1.36
C TYR A 117 -1.17 -7.91 2.86
N GLY A 118 -2.34 -8.08 3.48
CA GLY A 118 -2.52 -7.92 4.92
C GLY A 118 -1.65 -8.87 5.73
N VAL A 119 -1.63 -10.16 5.36
CA VAL A 119 -0.74 -11.17 5.99
C VAL A 119 0.73 -10.77 5.84
N PHE A 120 1.13 -10.32 4.64
CA PHE A 120 2.49 -9.84 4.40
C PHE A 120 2.85 -8.65 5.28
N LEU A 121 1.97 -7.64 5.40
CA LEU A 121 2.20 -6.48 6.26
C LEU A 121 2.25 -6.86 7.75
N SER A 122 1.43 -7.81 8.20
CA SER A 122 1.49 -8.31 9.58
C SER A 122 2.83 -8.99 9.87
N LEU A 123 3.32 -9.82 8.95
CA LEU A 123 4.65 -10.45 9.08
C LEU A 123 5.77 -9.41 9.07
N LEU A 124 5.67 -8.41 8.18
CA LEU A 124 6.65 -7.33 8.12
C LEU A 124 6.66 -6.51 9.42
N GLY A 125 5.47 -6.15 9.93
CA GLY A 125 5.34 -5.42 11.19
C GLY A 125 5.92 -6.20 12.36
N PHE A 126 5.66 -7.51 12.41
CA PHE A 126 6.25 -8.39 13.41
C PHE A 126 7.78 -8.40 13.33
N LEU A 127 8.35 -8.62 12.14
CA LEU A 127 9.80 -8.70 11.94
C LEU A 127 10.54 -7.39 12.26
N VAL A 128 9.92 -6.24 11.97
CA VAL A 128 10.58 -4.93 12.13
C VAL A 128 10.46 -4.39 13.55
N PHE A 129 9.34 -4.63 14.23
CA PHE A 129 9.02 -3.93 15.47
C PHE A 129 8.93 -4.79 16.72
N VAL A 130 8.95 -6.12 16.61
CA VAL A 130 9.00 -6.98 17.79
C VAL A 130 10.37 -6.84 18.44
N ASN A 131 10.36 -6.40 19.69
CA ASN A 131 11.51 -6.41 20.58
C ASN A 131 11.20 -7.31 21.78
N PHE A 132 12.24 -7.93 22.33
CA PHE A 132 12.15 -8.73 23.55
C PHE A 132 12.86 -7.99 24.71
N PRO A 133 12.22 -7.88 25.90
CA PRO A 133 10.89 -8.37 26.23
C PRO A 133 9.76 -7.62 25.49
N ILE A 134 8.63 -8.30 25.28
CA ILE A 134 7.51 -7.73 24.52
C ILE A 134 6.89 -6.59 25.32
N GLU A 135 7.02 -5.36 24.80
CA GLU A 135 6.39 -4.17 25.36
C GLU A 135 5.09 -3.83 24.61
N VAL A 136 4.12 -3.23 25.32
CA VAL A 136 2.84 -2.78 24.72
C VAL A 136 3.07 -1.81 23.56
N GLY A 137 4.06 -0.91 23.68
CA GLY A 137 4.40 0.05 22.63
C GLY A 137 4.95 -0.62 21.36
N SER A 138 5.67 -1.73 21.50
CA SER A 138 6.13 -2.55 20.36
C SER A 138 4.94 -3.19 19.64
N MET A 139 3.99 -3.76 20.40
CA MET A 139 2.78 -4.38 19.83
C MET A 139 1.92 -3.38 19.06
N ILE A 140 1.76 -2.15 19.55
CA ILE A 140 1.02 -1.09 18.84
C ILE A 140 1.65 -0.82 17.46
N LYS A 141 2.98 -0.75 17.37
CA LYS A 141 3.70 -0.54 16.10
C LYS A 141 3.54 -1.73 15.15
N VAL A 142 3.59 -2.95 15.68
CA VAL A 142 3.36 -4.20 14.92
C VAL A 142 1.99 -4.20 14.25
N PHE A 143 0.93 -3.79 14.96
CA PHE A 143 -0.42 -3.74 14.41
C PHE A 143 -0.72 -2.49 13.57
N ALA A 144 -0.02 -1.38 13.81
CA ALA A 144 -0.21 -0.14 13.06
C ALA A 144 0.08 -0.32 11.55
N ILE A 145 1.14 -1.05 11.19
CA ILE A 145 1.49 -1.29 9.78
C ILE A 145 0.33 -1.95 9.00
N PRO A 146 -0.14 -3.17 9.35
CA PRO A 146 -1.20 -3.82 8.60
C PRO A 146 -2.49 -3.01 8.65
N PHE A 147 -2.78 -2.31 9.74
CA PHE A 147 -3.99 -1.49 9.85
C PHE A 147 -4.01 -0.36 8.80
N TYR A 148 -2.96 0.46 8.73
CA TYR A 148 -2.91 1.56 7.75
C TYR A 148 -2.88 1.04 6.31
N GLY A 149 -2.15 -0.05 6.06
CA GLY A 149 -2.07 -0.62 4.72
C GLY A 149 -3.38 -1.26 4.24
N ILE A 150 -4.07 -2.00 5.11
CA ILE A 150 -5.38 -2.60 4.80
C ILE A 150 -6.41 -1.50 4.55
N ILE A 151 -6.43 -0.43 5.35
CA ILE A 151 -7.37 0.68 5.14
C ILE A 151 -7.10 1.38 3.81
N GLY A 152 -5.84 1.61 3.45
CA GLY A 152 -5.48 2.18 2.14
C GLY A 152 -5.96 1.30 0.99
N TYR A 153 -5.77 0.00 1.08
CA TYR A 153 -6.20 -0.94 0.05
C TYR A 153 -7.73 -1.07 -0.02
N LEU A 154 -8.43 -1.15 1.11
CA LEU A 154 -9.90 -1.14 1.16
C LEU A 154 -10.47 0.13 0.55
N THR A 155 -9.78 1.25 0.77
CA THR A 155 -10.14 2.53 0.15
C THR A 155 -10.05 2.45 -1.36
N HIS A 156 -8.98 1.85 -1.90
CA HIS A 156 -8.85 1.58 -3.33
C HIS A 156 -10.04 0.77 -3.83
N LEU A 157 -10.34 -0.36 -3.19
CA LEU A 157 -11.46 -1.22 -3.58
C LEU A 157 -12.82 -0.50 -3.51
N LYS A 158 -12.98 0.45 -2.58
CA LYS A 158 -14.19 1.25 -2.46
C LYS A 158 -14.34 2.27 -3.58
N VAL A 159 -13.23 2.88 -4.01
CA VAL A 159 -13.22 3.81 -5.17
C VAL A 159 -13.55 3.06 -6.45
N ASP A 160 -13.06 1.82 -6.59
CA ASP A 160 -13.33 0.96 -7.75
C ASP A 160 -14.72 0.28 -7.74
N GLU A 161 -15.58 0.60 -6.77
CA GLU A 161 -16.92 0.01 -6.61
C GLU A 161 -16.94 -1.53 -6.50
N ILE A 162 -15.84 -2.13 -6.04
CA ILE A 162 -15.75 -3.59 -5.81
C ILE A 162 -16.51 -3.99 -4.54
N TRP A 163 -16.74 -3.04 -3.64
CA TRP A 163 -17.48 -3.16 -2.39
C TRP A 163 -18.10 -1.82 -1.97
#